data_AF-A0A1C7LXK0-F1
#
_entry.id   AF-A0A1C7LXK0-F1
#
_cell.length_a   1.000
_cell.length_b   1.000
_cell.length_c   1.000
_cell.angle_alpha   90.00
_cell.angle_beta   90.00
_cell.angle_gamma   90.00
#
_symmetry.space_group_name_H-M   'P 1'
#
loop_
_entity.id
_entity.type
_entity.pdbx_description
1 polymer ?
#
loop_
_entity_poly.entity_id
_entity_poly.type
_entity_poly.pdbx_seq_one_letter_code
_entity_poly.pdbx_strand_id
1 'polypeptide(L)'
;MACEAAFDAEVDRPLIDLYEASVISLDPALYIENAGVSRLKQLQMIETMIKAMSNVETYLAETGAAEYAGSPILTAKSWLDILEGMPKFSGNAELCLFPDGLIDKAARNMTDRIFIYYWA
;
A
#
# COMPACT_ATOMS: atom_id res chain seq x y z
N MET A 1 -22.26 3.59 13.26
CA MET A 1 -21.18 2.95 12.49
C MET A 1 -20.08 4.00 12.30
N ALA A 2 -19.12 3.80 11.40
CA ALA A 2 -17.98 4.73 11.27
C ALA A 2 -18.40 6.13 10.79
N CYS A 3 -19.33 6.25 9.83
CA CYS A 3 -19.78 7.56 9.34
C CYS A 3 -20.58 8.34 10.39
N GLU A 4 -21.48 7.68 11.12
CA GLU A 4 -22.29 8.33 12.17
C GLU A 4 -21.41 8.83 13.31
N ALA A 5 -20.42 8.02 13.72
CA ALA A 5 -19.43 8.45 14.70
C ALA A 5 -18.56 9.62 14.18
N ALA A 6 -18.26 9.65 12.88
CA ALA A 6 -17.51 10.76 12.26
C ALA A 6 -18.32 12.06 12.25
N PHE A 7 -19.64 12.00 12.06
CA PHE A 7 -20.51 13.17 12.20
C PHE A 7 -20.55 13.67 13.65
N ASP A 8 -20.68 12.77 14.62
CA ASP A 8 -20.69 13.13 16.04
C ASP A 8 -19.35 13.72 16.50
N ALA A 9 -18.25 13.32 15.87
CA ALA A 9 -16.91 13.81 16.12
C ALA A 9 -16.52 15.05 15.28
N GLU A 10 -17.48 15.64 14.55
CA GLU A 10 -17.28 16.82 13.69
C GLU A 10 -16.11 16.67 12.69
N VAL A 11 -15.93 15.46 12.16
CA VAL A 11 -14.90 15.21 11.13
C VAL A 11 -15.23 15.98 9.86
N ASP A 12 -14.20 16.56 9.26
CA ASP A 12 -14.30 17.32 8.02
C ASP A 12 -15.00 16.52 6.91
N ARG A 13 -16.02 17.16 6.30
CA ARG A 13 -16.86 16.53 5.27
C ARG A 13 -16.06 15.91 4.12
N PRO A 14 -14.96 16.52 3.60
CA PRO A 14 -14.13 15.90 2.58
C PRO A 14 -13.54 14.53 2.97
N LEU A 15 -13.25 14.28 4.25
CA LEU A 15 -12.75 12.97 4.72
C LEU A 15 -13.86 11.93 4.79
N ILE A 16 -15.08 12.34 5.14
CA ILE A 16 -16.26 11.47 5.10
C ILE A 16 -16.59 11.09 3.65
N ASP A 17 -16.59 12.06 2.74
CA ASP A 17 -16.83 11.83 1.31
C ASP A 17 -15.73 10.92 0.71
N LEU A 18 -14.47 11.10 1.13
CA LEU A 18 -13.35 10.22 0.77
C LEU A 18 -13.61 8.77 1.21
N TYR A 19 -14.04 8.58 2.46
CA TYR A 19 -14.36 7.26 2.99
C TYR A 19 -15.50 6.60 2.22
N GLU A 20 -16.63 7.29 2.04
CA GLU A 20 -17.79 6.77 1.29
C GLU A 20 -17.41 6.40 -0.15
N ALA A 21 -16.68 7.27 -0.85
CA ALA A 21 -16.20 7.00 -2.20
C ALA A 21 -15.24 5.80 -2.26
N SER A 22 -14.39 5.62 -1.24
CA SER A 22 -13.47 4.48 -1.16
C SER A 22 -14.21 3.15 -0.99
N VAL A 23 -15.24 3.12 -0.14
CA VAL A 23 -16.07 1.92 0.10
C VAL A 23 -16.85 1.54 -1.16
N ILE A 24 -17.42 2.52 -1.88
CA ILE A 24 -18.11 2.26 -3.15
C ILE A 24 -17.13 1.76 -4.22
N SER A 25 -15.89 2.23 -4.20
CA SER A 25 -14.87 1.83 -5.18
C SER A 25 -14.41 0.37 -5.01
N LEU A 26 -14.65 -0.26 -3.86
CA LEU A 26 -14.32 -1.67 -3.62
C LEU A 26 -15.25 -2.61 -4.40
N ASP A 27 -16.53 -2.26 -4.53
CA ASP A 27 -17.48 -3.02 -5.36
C ASP A 27 -18.51 -2.09 -6.06
N PRO A 28 -18.10 -1.46 -7.17
CA PRO A 28 -18.96 -0.54 -7.91
C PRO A 28 -20.26 -1.15 -8.42
N ALA A 29 -20.25 -2.44 -8.75
CA ALA A 29 -21.40 -3.14 -9.33
C ALA A 29 -22.49 -3.35 -8.29
N LEU A 30 -22.12 -3.74 -7.07
CA LEU A 30 -23.05 -3.88 -5.94
C LEU A 30 -23.86 -2.60 -5.70
N TYR A 31 -23.21 -1.43 -5.77
CA TYR A 31 -23.87 -0.14 -5.55
C TYR A 31 -24.73 0.32 -6.74
N ILE A 32 -24.43 -0.12 -7.96
CA ILE A 32 -25.32 0.10 -9.12
C ILE A 32 -26.59 -0.73 -8.95
N GLU A 33 -26.44 -2.01 -8.58
CA GLU A 33 -27.53 -2.98 -8.54
C GLU A 33 -28.45 -2.79 -7.33
N ASN A 34 -27.87 -2.60 -6.13
CA ASN A 34 -28.64 -2.60 -4.88
C ASN A 34 -28.94 -1.19 -4.34
N ALA A 35 -28.13 -0.20 -4.70
CA ALA A 35 -28.25 1.17 -4.18
C ALA A 35 -28.57 2.22 -5.27
N GLY A 36 -28.64 1.81 -6.55
CA GLY A 36 -28.95 2.71 -7.67
C GLY A 36 -27.90 3.80 -7.92
N VAL A 37 -26.68 3.64 -7.40
CA VAL A 37 -25.61 4.62 -7.56
C VAL A 37 -25.02 4.48 -8.95
N SER A 38 -25.42 5.38 -9.87
CA SER A 38 -25.00 5.34 -11.26
C SER A 38 -23.48 5.46 -11.42
N ARG A 39 -22.94 4.92 -12.52
CA ARG A 39 -21.50 4.97 -12.81
C ARG A 39 -20.97 6.42 -12.88
N LEU A 40 -21.76 7.34 -13.43
CA LEU A 40 -21.42 8.76 -13.50
C LEU A 40 -21.32 9.38 -12.10
N LYS A 41 -22.23 9.03 -11.19
CA LYS A 41 -22.19 9.49 -9.80
C LYS A 41 -20.96 8.95 -9.07
N GLN A 42 -20.60 7.69 -9.29
CA GLN A 42 -19.38 7.12 -8.70
C GLN A 42 -18.11 7.84 -9.19
N LEU A 43 -18.05 8.21 -10.47
CA LEU A 43 -16.93 9.00 -11.00
C LEU A 43 -16.83 10.39 -10.34
N GLN A 44 -17.97 11.07 -10.14
CA GLN A 44 -18.00 12.34 -9.41
C GLN A 44 -17.52 12.19 -7.96
N MET A 45 -17.84 11.07 -7.30
CA MET A 45 -17.36 10.79 -5.95
C MET A 45 -15.84 10.59 -5.92
N ILE A 46 -15.27 9.94 -6.94
CA ILE A 46 -13.81 9.80 -7.09
C ILE A 46 -13.15 11.17 -7.32
N GLU A 47 -13.76 12.06 -8.11
CA GLU A 47 -13.25 13.43 -8.29
C GLU A 47 -13.19 14.21 -6.97
N THR A 48 -14.20 14.07 -6.12
CA THR A 48 -14.21 14.66 -4.77
C THR A 48 -13.11 14.07 -3.89
N MET A 49 -12.88 12.75 -3.96
CA MET A 49 -11.77 12.07 -3.28
C MET A 49 -10.41 12.67 -3.68
N ILE A 50 -10.18 12.90 -4.97
CA ILE A 50 -8.92 13.49 -5.47
C ILE A 50 -8.73 14.90 -4.89
N LYS A 51 -9.81 15.69 -4.80
CA LYS A 51 -9.75 17.03 -4.20
C LYS A 51 -9.44 16.97 -2.70
N ALA A 52 -9.99 16.01 -1.97
CA ALA A 52 -9.67 15.80 -0.55
C ALA A 52 -8.19 15.44 -0.35
N MET A 53 -7.65 14.57 -1.22
CA MET A 53 -6.24 14.16 -1.17
C MET A 53 -5.25 15.32 -1.34
N SER A 54 -5.61 16.39 -2.04
CA SER A 54 -4.76 17.58 -2.18
C SER A 54 -4.46 18.28 -0.85
N ASN A 55 -5.31 18.09 0.16
CA ASN A 55 -5.18 18.70 1.50
C ASN A 55 -4.76 17.67 2.57
N VAL A 56 -4.30 16.48 2.18
CA VAL A 56 -4.02 15.36 3.11
C VAL A 56 -3.03 15.74 4.20
N GLU A 57 -2.01 16.55 3.88
CA GLU A 57 -1.01 17.00 4.85
C GLU A 57 -1.63 17.87 5.95
N THR A 58 -2.59 18.73 5.60
CA THR A 58 -3.32 19.56 6.57
C THR A 58 -4.13 18.68 7.52
N TYR A 59 -4.90 17.74 6.98
CA TYR A 59 -5.70 16.82 7.79
C TYR A 59 -4.83 15.97 8.71
N LEU A 60 -3.66 15.50 8.23
CA LEU A 60 -2.72 14.74 9.06
C LEU A 60 -2.14 15.61 10.19
N ALA A 61 -1.81 16.86 9.93
CA ALA A 61 -1.30 17.79 10.95
C ALA A 61 -2.33 18.04 12.06
N GLU A 62 -3.61 18.20 11.70
CA GLU A 62 -4.71 18.45 12.63
C GLU A 62 -4.99 17.28 13.58
N THR A 63 -4.58 16.05 13.24
CA THR A 63 -4.68 14.90 14.15
C THR A 63 -3.80 15.01 15.40
N GLY A 64 -2.78 15.88 15.38
CA GLY A 64 -1.77 15.96 16.44
C GLY A 64 -0.85 14.73 16.52
N ALA A 65 -0.93 13.79 15.58
CA ALA A 65 -0.16 12.55 15.60
C ALA A 65 1.34 12.75 15.34
N ALA A 66 1.76 13.94 14.89
CA ALA A 66 3.16 14.26 14.56
C ALA A 66 4.12 13.98 15.74
N GLU A 67 3.71 14.23 16.97
CA GLU A 67 4.53 13.98 18.17
C GLU A 67 4.74 12.49 18.45
N TYR A 68 3.84 11.64 17.96
CA TYR A 68 3.89 10.18 18.12
C TYR A 68 4.46 9.49 16.88
N ALA A 69 4.65 10.22 15.78
CA ALA A 69 5.21 9.74 14.54
C ALA A 69 6.75 9.63 14.65
N GLY A 70 7.22 8.56 15.31
CA GLY A 70 8.65 8.25 15.48
C GLY A 70 9.24 7.33 14.40
N SER A 71 8.49 7.04 13.33
CA SER A 71 8.92 6.06 12.34
C SER A 71 10.09 6.61 11.51
N PRO A 72 11.18 5.85 11.33
CA PRO A 72 12.35 6.32 10.61
C PRO A 72 12.11 6.38 9.08
N ILE A 73 10.94 5.96 8.58
CA ILE A 73 10.55 6.09 7.17
C ILE A 73 9.93 7.46 6.83
N LEU A 74 9.67 8.31 7.83
CA LEU A 74 8.90 9.55 7.65
C LEU A 74 9.59 10.60 6.78
N THR A 75 10.92 10.55 6.68
CA THR A 75 11.67 11.45 5.81
C THR A 75 12.58 10.66 4.89
N ALA A 76 12.82 11.19 3.69
CA ALA A 76 13.77 10.60 2.76
C ALA A 76 15.16 10.45 3.39
N LYS A 77 15.57 11.42 4.23
CA LYS A 77 16.84 11.38 4.94
C LYS A 77 16.90 10.23 5.94
N SER A 78 15.95 10.17 6.87
CA SER A 78 15.91 9.10 7.88
C SER A 78 15.77 7.71 7.25
N TRP A 79 15.06 7.62 6.13
CA TRP A 79 14.96 6.38 5.34
C TRP A 79 16.31 5.96 4.76
N LEU A 80 17.06 6.88 4.16
CA LEU A 80 18.40 6.60 3.64
C LEU A 80 19.37 6.22 4.75
N ASP A 81 19.31 6.90 5.90
CA ASP A 81 20.14 6.60 7.07
C ASP A 81 19.91 5.15 7.56
N ILE A 82 18.67 4.64 7.53
CA ILE A 82 18.38 3.22 7.81
C ILE A 82 19.06 2.32 6.77
N LEU A 83 18.85 2.60 5.48
CA LEU A 83 19.34 1.75 4.39
C LEU A 83 20.86 1.65 4.39
N GLU A 84 21.55 2.73 4.74
CA GLU A 84 23.01 2.76 4.88
C GLU A 84 23.50 1.99 6.12
N GLY A 85 22.74 2.02 7.22
CA GLY A 85 23.05 1.30 8.46
C GLY A 85 22.76 -0.21 8.42
N MET A 86 22.07 -0.70 7.39
CA MET A 86 21.75 -2.13 7.26
C MET A 86 22.99 -2.96 6.86
N PRO A 87 23.21 -4.13 7.51
CA PRO A 87 24.31 -5.02 7.13
C PRO A 87 24.14 -5.50 5.69
N LYS A 88 25.15 -5.22 4.87
CA LYS A 88 25.20 -5.66 3.48
C LYS A 88 25.81 -7.06 3.43
N PHE A 89 25.00 -8.04 3.07
CA PHE A 89 25.47 -9.40 2.81
C PHE A 89 25.85 -9.51 1.33
N SER A 90 27.14 -9.68 1.04
CA SER A 90 27.63 -9.99 -0.30
C SER A 90 28.02 -11.46 -0.38
N GLY A 91 27.58 -12.16 -1.42
CA GLY A 91 27.98 -13.53 -1.72
C GLY A 91 28.19 -13.70 -3.21
N ASN A 92 29.00 -14.69 -3.59
CA ASN A 92 29.21 -15.03 -5.00
C ASN A 92 28.04 -15.91 -5.46
N ALA A 93 26.86 -15.29 -5.62
CA ALA A 93 25.68 -15.95 -6.15
C ALA A 93 25.82 -16.04 -7.67
N GLU A 94 26.07 -17.25 -8.17
CA GLU A 94 25.93 -17.51 -9.59
C GLU A 94 24.44 -17.57 -9.92
N LEU A 95 23.99 -16.64 -10.76
CA LEU A 95 22.65 -16.70 -11.34
C LEU A 95 22.61 -17.90 -12.31
N CYS A 96 22.21 -19.06 -11.79
CA CYS A 96 21.95 -20.24 -12.61
C CYS A 96 20.60 -20.03 -13.32
N LEU A 97 20.60 -19.21 -14.37
CA LEU A 97 19.54 -19.24 -15.37
C LEU A 97 19.72 -20.56 -16.10
N PHE A 98 19.03 -21.60 -15.64
CA PHE A 98 19.01 -22.87 -16.35
C PHE A 98 18.53 -22.60 -17.78
N PRO A 99 19.36 -22.85 -18.81
CA PRO A 99 18.82 -22.98 -20.16
C PRO A 99 17.97 -24.25 -20.15
N ASP A 100 16.74 -24.16 -20.64
CA ASP A 100 15.81 -25.28 -20.74
C ASP A 100 16.53 -26.53 -21.29
N GLY A 101 16.78 -27.53 -20.42
CA GLY A 101 17.36 -28.82 -20.84
C GLY A 101 18.36 -29.51 -19.93
N LEU A 102 18.70 -28.99 -18.73
CA LEU A 102 19.79 -29.57 -17.92
C LEU A 102 19.43 -29.94 -16.47
N ILE A 103 18.19 -30.40 -16.24
CA ILE A 103 17.72 -30.87 -14.93
C ILE A 103 18.42 -32.17 -14.49
N ASP A 104 18.98 -32.97 -15.41
CA ASP A 104 19.44 -34.33 -15.09
C ASP A 104 20.87 -34.47 -14.54
N LYS A 105 21.72 -33.44 -14.62
CA LYS A 105 23.12 -33.55 -14.14
C LYS A 105 23.41 -32.87 -12.80
N ALA A 106 22.62 -31.88 -12.39
CA ALA A 106 22.85 -31.15 -11.14
C ALA A 106 22.43 -31.95 -9.89
N ALA A 107 21.50 -32.90 -10.02
CA ALA A 107 21.01 -33.70 -8.88
C ALA A 107 22.05 -34.66 -8.26
N ARG A 108 23.19 -34.92 -8.92
CA ARG A 108 24.21 -35.87 -8.41
C ARG A 108 25.22 -35.27 -7.43
N ASN A 109 25.38 -33.94 -7.37
CA ASN A 109 26.37 -33.29 -6.50
C ASN A 109 25.71 -32.44 -5.39
N MET A 110 24.47 -32.79 -5.04
CA MET A 110 23.57 -31.99 -4.22
C MET A 110 23.72 -32.31 -2.73
N THR A 111 24.85 -31.95 -2.13
CA THR A 111 25.02 -32.05 -0.65
C THR A 111 25.27 -30.71 0.04
N ASP A 112 25.62 -29.62 -0.67
CA ASP A 112 26.16 -28.42 0.00
C ASP A 112 25.52 -27.06 -0.34
N ARG A 113 24.34 -26.98 -0.96
CA ARG A 113 23.74 -25.67 -1.27
C ARG A 113 22.25 -25.56 -0.91
N ILE A 114 21.97 -24.69 0.05
CA ILE A 114 20.63 -24.25 0.47
C ILE A 114 20.05 -23.38 -0.65
N PHE A 115 18.92 -23.80 -1.22
CA PHE A 115 18.15 -23.02 -2.20
C PHE A 115 17.01 -22.30 -1.47
N ILE A 116 16.97 -20.96 -1.59
CA ILE A 116 15.82 -20.15 -1.16
C ILE A 116 14.96 -19.91 -2.40
N TYR A 117 13.74 -20.43 -2.40
CA TYR A 117 12.76 -20.23 -3.46
C TYR A 117 12.06 -18.87 -3.26
N TYR A 118 12.13 -18.01 -4.29
CA TYR A 118 11.31 -16.81 -4.37
C TYR A 118 10.14 -17.09 -5.31
N TRP A 119 8.91 -17.00 -4.81
CA TRP A 119 7.71 -17.02 -5.64
C TRP A 119 7.41 -15.59 -6.12
N ALA A 120 7.21 -15.45 -7.42
CA ALA A 120 6.61 -14.26 -8.04
C ALA A 120 5.08 -14.41 -8.06
#